data_AF-A0A7C3ULK2-F1
#
_entry.id   AF-A0A7C3ULK2-F1
#
_cell.length_a   1.000
_cell.length_b   1.000
_cell.length_c   1.000
_cell.angle_alpha   90.00
_cell.angle_beta   90.00
_cell.angle_gamma   90.00
#
_symmetry.space_group_name_H-M   'P 1'
#
loop_
_entity.id
_entity.type
_entity.pdbx_description
1 polymer ?
#
loop_
_entity_poly.entity_id
_entity_poly.type
_entity_poly.pdbx_seq_one_letter_code
_entity_poly.pdbx_strand_id
1 'polypeptide(L)'
;MRIQDFPRPKDDNRRGVHWSASVYHPTGTALDFWIGELQAMHIKWVKLMDDGGGSSLELCRRLLAADIMPIVRLYRLEPNPGYIGGREEDTIRRLITIGVRYFETNNEPDLPAEWKGGRMPANWLDIVIDNFIIDADKIIGMGGLPALPAMGVGSRDNPIALVVQKGRADLFEKGAWVAIHNYTLNHPLDYPYDPVNQEGAPVSQEEYDRLGPWAWEGRPRELINQWRASDKNPGATLTQDPACFLAFRLMDEMIVQTLGHQVPIISTEGGPVVGWK
;
A
#
# COMPACT_ATOMS: atom_id res chain seq x y z
N MET A 1 -4.02 20.01 -7.16
CA MET A 1 -3.17 19.85 -5.97
C MET A 1 -1.87 19.29 -6.46
N ARG A 2 -0.77 19.98 -6.18
CA ARG A 2 0.58 19.49 -6.45
C ARG A 2 1.06 18.71 -5.22
N ILE A 3 2.11 17.92 -5.38
CA ILE A 3 2.65 17.04 -4.32
C ILE A 3 2.98 17.77 -2.99
N GLN A 4 3.33 19.05 -3.05
CA GLN A 4 3.60 19.90 -1.90
C GLN A 4 2.34 20.42 -1.18
N ASP A 5 1.18 20.36 -1.84
CA ASP A 5 -0.09 20.86 -1.29
C ASP A 5 -0.79 19.79 -0.42
N PHE A 6 -0.32 18.54 -0.49
CA PHE A 6 -0.84 17.43 0.31
C PHE A 6 -0.43 17.59 1.79
N PRO A 7 -1.36 17.46 2.76
CA PRO A 7 -1.07 17.57 4.19
C PRO A 7 -0.03 16.54 4.64
N ARG A 8 0.98 16.98 5.38
CA ARG A 8 2.02 16.10 5.93
C ARG A 8 2.13 16.26 7.43
N PRO A 9 2.54 15.22 8.17
CA PRO A 9 2.85 15.35 9.58
C PRO A 9 4.00 16.36 9.76
N LYS A 10 4.05 16.98 10.94
CA LYS A 10 5.16 17.87 11.29
C LYS A 10 6.47 17.07 11.32
N ASP A 11 7.54 17.67 10.78
CA ASP A 11 8.87 17.05 10.69
C ASP A 11 8.82 15.68 9.98
N ASP A 12 8.06 15.62 8.88
CA ASP A 12 7.85 14.41 8.09
C ASP A 12 9.17 13.79 7.63
N ASN A 13 9.48 12.62 8.16
CA ASN A 13 10.65 11.81 7.80
C ASN A 13 10.31 10.65 6.85
N ARG A 14 9.07 10.61 6.34
CA ARG A 14 8.55 9.61 5.39
C ARG A 14 8.51 8.18 5.94
N ARG A 15 8.73 7.98 7.24
CA ARG A 15 8.67 6.67 7.88
C ARG A 15 7.24 6.39 8.35
N GLY A 16 6.72 5.25 7.91
CA GLY A 16 5.41 4.77 8.30
C GLY A 16 5.42 3.30 8.71
N VAL A 17 4.34 2.88 9.36
CA VAL A 17 4.05 1.47 9.64
C VAL A 17 2.59 1.17 9.33
N HIS A 18 2.33 -0.08 8.94
CA HIS A 18 0.99 -0.65 9.01
C HIS A 18 0.75 -1.13 10.45
N TRP A 19 -0.27 -0.59 11.11
CA TRP A 19 -0.54 -0.79 12.53
C TRP A 19 -0.87 -2.25 12.88
N SER A 20 -1.99 -2.74 12.35
CA SER A 20 -2.52 -4.08 12.61
C SER A 20 -3.54 -4.41 11.52
N ALA A 21 -3.65 -5.69 11.18
CA ALA A 21 -4.68 -6.20 10.27
C ALA A 21 -6.09 -6.27 10.93
N SER A 22 -6.22 -5.87 12.19
CA SER A 22 -7.51 -5.79 12.90
C SER A 22 -8.20 -4.46 12.65
N VAL A 23 -9.54 -4.51 12.53
CA VAL A 23 -10.39 -3.31 12.54
C VAL A 23 -10.64 -2.77 13.96
N TYR A 24 -10.30 -3.54 15.01
CA TYR A 24 -10.44 -3.13 16.40
C TYR A 24 -9.08 -2.91 17.05
N HIS A 25 -8.98 -1.81 17.80
CA HIS A 25 -7.74 -1.26 18.33
C HIS A 25 -7.74 -1.23 19.85
N PRO A 26 -6.56 -1.27 20.49
CA PRO A 26 -6.43 -0.95 21.91
C PRO A 26 -7.03 0.44 22.22
N THR A 27 -7.68 0.56 23.38
CA THR A 27 -8.31 1.79 23.85
C THR A 27 -7.78 2.19 25.23
N GLY A 28 -7.98 3.45 25.62
CA GLY A 28 -7.55 3.97 26.90
C GLY A 28 -6.05 3.82 27.12
N THR A 29 -5.66 3.38 28.32
CA THR A 29 -4.25 3.28 28.74
C THR A 29 -3.47 2.20 27.99
N ALA A 30 -4.14 1.19 27.44
CA ALA A 30 -3.48 0.17 26.62
C ALA A 30 -2.89 0.74 25.33
N LEU A 31 -3.45 1.86 24.83
CA LEU A 31 -2.95 2.53 23.65
C LEU A 31 -1.73 3.42 23.94
N ASP A 32 -1.53 3.85 25.19
CA ASP A 32 -0.44 4.77 25.57
C ASP A 32 0.93 4.19 25.27
N PHE A 33 1.13 2.91 25.61
CA PHE A 33 2.37 2.18 25.33
C PHE A 33 2.72 2.25 23.84
N TRP A 34 1.78 1.89 22.97
CA TRP A 34 2.03 1.81 21.54
C TRP A 34 2.25 3.17 20.88
N ILE A 35 1.55 4.21 21.33
CA ILE A 35 1.83 5.58 20.87
C ILE A 35 3.26 5.99 21.27
N GLY A 36 3.69 5.64 22.49
CA GLY A 36 5.06 5.86 22.95
C GLY A 36 6.09 5.16 22.06
N GLU A 37 5.87 3.89 21.70
CA GLU A 37 6.75 3.14 20.81
C GLU A 37 6.84 3.77 19.41
N LEU A 38 5.71 4.22 18.84
CA LEU A 38 5.70 4.93 17.56
C LEU A 38 6.54 6.22 17.61
N GLN A 39 6.43 6.98 18.70
CA GLN A 39 7.21 8.20 18.89
C GLN A 39 8.70 7.91 19.08
N ALA A 40 9.05 6.90 19.87
CA ALA A 40 10.43 6.48 20.09
C ALA A 40 11.10 5.99 18.80
N MET A 41 10.34 5.32 17.92
CA MET A 41 10.79 4.93 16.59
C MET A 41 10.82 6.10 15.59
N HIS A 42 10.33 7.28 15.97
CA HIS A 42 10.11 8.44 15.10
C HIS A 42 9.20 8.13 13.90
N ILE A 43 8.15 7.33 14.09
CA ILE A 43 7.16 7.08 13.04
C ILE A 43 6.28 8.33 12.85
N LYS A 44 6.01 8.68 11.59
CA LYS A 44 5.21 9.85 11.22
C LYS A 44 3.92 9.50 10.46
N TRP A 45 3.83 8.29 9.92
CA TRP A 45 2.67 7.80 9.19
C TRP A 45 2.18 6.47 9.77
N VAL A 46 0.89 6.32 9.98
CA VAL A 46 0.31 5.05 10.44
C VAL A 46 -0.87 4.69 9.57
N LYS A 47 -0.73 3.57 8.84
CA LYS A 47 -1.82 2.93 8.14
C LYS A 47 -2.59 2.04 9.11
N LEU A 48 -3.91 2.14 9.13
CA LEU A 48 -4.79 1.37 10.01
C LEU A 48 -6.14 1.07 9.35
N MET A 49 -6.90 0.16 9.96
CA MET A 49 -8.21 -0.26 9.45
C MET A 49 -9.35 0.25 10.33
N ASP A 50 -10.49 0.54 9.71
CA ASP A 50 -11.75 0.88 10.36
C ASP A 50 -12.85 -0.05 9.84
N ASP A 51 -13.79 -0.43 10.72
CA ASP A 51 -14.91 -1.32 10.39
C ASP A 51 -16.05 -0.61 9.61
N GLY A 52 -15.83 0.63 9.18
CA GLY A 52 -16.83 1.52 8.61
C GLY A 52 -17.72 2.17 9.66
N GLY A 53 -17.65 1.75 10.93
CA GLY A 53 -18.40 2.29 12.07
C GLY A 53 -17.61 3.22 12.97
N GLY A 54 -16.35 3.54 12.65
CA GLY A 54 -15.50 4.40 13.46
C GLY A 54 -14.76 3.67 14.57
N SER A 55 -14.52 2.37 14.42
CA SER A 55 -13.69 1.59 15.34
C SER A 55 -12.28 2.20 15.55
N SER A 56 -11.80 3.00 14.59
CA SER A 56 -10.50 3.67 14.63
C SER A 56 -10.50 5.08 15.24
N LEU A 57 -11.66 5.61 15.65
CA LEU A 57 -11.79 7.04 15.98
C LEU A 57 -10.89 7.48 17.15
N GLU A 58 -10.79 6.67 18.20
CA GLU A 58 -9.90 6.96 19.33
C GLU A 58 -8.43 6.91 18.91
N LEU A 59 -8.04 5.84 18.20
CA LEU A 59 -6.68 5.68 17.69
C LEU A 59 -6.26 6.87 16.81
N CYS A 60 -7.10 7.26 15.84
CA CYS A 60 -6.83 8.40 14.98
C CYS A 60 -6.64 9.71 15.76
N ARG A 61 -7.49 9.97 16.76
CA ARG A 61 -7.36 11.16 17.62
C ARG A 61 -6.02 11.18 18.36
N ARG A 62 -5.61 10.03 18.90
CA ARG A 62 -4.36 9.87 19.65
C ARG A 62 -3.12 9.99 18.77
N LEU A 63 -3.17 9.45 17.55
CA LEU A 63 -2.11 9.60 16.54
C LEU A 63 -1.93 11.08 16.14
N LEU A 64 -3.04 11.75 15.82
CA LEU A 64 -3.00 13.17 15.44
C LEU A 64 -2.46 14.05 16.58
N ALA A 65 -2.86 13.79 17.82
CA ALA A 65 -2.32 14.49 19.00
C ALA A 65 -0.82 14.23 19.23
N ALA A 66 -0.27 13.15 18.69
CA ALA A 66 1.13 12.78 18.75
C ALA A 66 1.95 13.26 17.52
N ASP A 67 1.36 14.10 16.65
CA ASP A 67 1.94 14.53 15.36
C ASP A 67 2.23 13.36 14.40
N ILE A 68 1.37 12.33 14.43
CA ILE A 68 1.43 11.16 13.54
C ILE A 68 0.20 11.17 12.63
N MET A 69 0.43 11.10 11.31
CA MET A 69 -0.62 11.17 10.30
C MET A 69 -1.26 9.79 10.08
N PRO A 70 -2.58 9.63 10.31
CA PRO A 70 -3.29 8.40 10.02
C PRO A 70 -3.68 8.30 8.54
N ILE A 71 -3.55 7.09 7.97
CA ILE A 71 -4.14 6.66 6.72
C ILE A 71 -5.17 5.57 7.06
N VAL A 72 -6.45 5.82 6.78
CA VAL A 72 -7.54 4.93 7.22
C VAL A 72 -8.04 4.09 6.04
N ARG A 73 -7.88 2.76 6.13
CA ARG A 73 -8.61 1.81 5.26
C ARG A 73 -10.00 1.57 5.84
N LEU A 74 -11.04 1.79 5.06
CA LEU A 74 -12.37 1.28 5.39
C LEU A 74 -12.44 -0.18 4.97
N TYR A 75 -12.42 -1.09 5.94
CA TYR A 75 -12.39 -2.51 5.68
C TYR A 75 -13.76 -3.03 5.25
N ARG A 76 -13.76 -3.77 4.14
CA ARG A 76 -14.87 -4.58 3.65
C ARG A 76 -14.26 -5.93 3.26
N LEU A 77 -14.88 -7.04 3.66
CA LEU A 77 -14.32 -8.39 3.47
C LEU A 77 -14.09 -8.75 1.99
N GLU A 78 -15.02 -8.35 1.13
CA GLU A 78 -14.98 -8.56 -0.32
C GLU A 78 -15.49 -7.26 -0.97
N PRO A 79 -14.65 -6.22 -1.08
CA PRO A 79 -15.08 -4.89 -1.48
C PRO A 79 -15.64 -4.86 -2.91
N ASN A 80 -15.28 -5.82 -3.77
CA ASN A 80 -15.59 -5.81 -5.19
C ASN A 80 -16.70 -6.80 -5.60
N PRO A 81 -17.63 -6.41 -6.50
CA PRO A 81 -17.94 -5.03 -6.87
C PRO A 81 -18.63 -4.28 -5.72
N GLY A 82 -18.23 -3.03 -5.50
CA GLY A 82 -18.81 -2.17 -4.48
C GLY A 82 -18.02 -0.89 -4.21
N TYR A 83 -18.75 0.12 -3.72
CA TYR A 83 -18.25 1.43 -3.31
C TYR A 83 -18.81 1.78 -1.92
N ILE A 84 -18.34 2.85 -1.28
CA ILE A 84 -18.75 3.24 0.09
C ILE A 84 -20.21 3.71 0.15
N GLY A 85 -20.88 3.44 1.27
CA GLY A 85 -22.27 3.84 1.52
C GLY A 85 -22.45 4.67 2.79
N GLY A 86 -23.70 4.90 3.18
CA GLY A 86 -24.06 5.85 4.24
C GLY A 86 -23.30 5.67 5.56
N ARG A 87 -23.09 4.42 6.02
CA ARG A 87 -22.34 4.14 7.25
C ARG A 87 -20.87 4.55 7.11
N GLU A 88 -20.22 4.17 6.01
CA GLU A 88 -18.84 4.53 5.72
C GLU A 88 -18.66 6.04 5.53
N GLU A 89 -19.56 6.69 4.80
CA GLU A 89 -19.56 8.13 4.60
C GLU A 89 -19.67 8.90 5.92
N ASP A 90 -20.60 8.50 6.81
CA ASP A 90 -20.73 9.11 8.13
C ASP A 90 -19.45 8.94 8.95
N THR A 91 -18.80 7.78 8.88
CA THR A 91 -17.51 7.55 9.52
C THR A 91 -16.41 8.45 8.95
N ILE A 92 -16.31 8.58 7.63
CA ILE A 92 -15.35 9.49 6.99
C ILE A 92 -15.57 10.93 7.47
N ARG A 93 -16.81 11.43 7.52
CA ARG A 93 -17.11 12.79 8.02
C ARG A 93 -16.58 13.01 9.45
N ARG A 94 -16.83 12.04 10.34
CA ARG A 94 -16.34 12.11 11.74
C ARG A 94 -14.82 12.06 11.81
N LEU A 95 -14.16 11.24 11.00
CA LEU A 95 -12.69 11.16 10.95
C LEU A 95 -12.09 12.45 10.39
N ILE A 96 -12.68 13.03 9.35
CA ILE A 96 -12.26 14.34 8.81
C ILE A 96 -12.40 15.45 9.85
N THR A 97 -13.48 15.41 10.65
CA THR A 97 -13.76 16.40 11.70
C THR A 97 -12.64 16.46 12.75
N ILE A 98 -12.03 15.31 13.09
CA ILE A 98 -10.91 15.28 14.04
C ILE A 98 -9.55 15.55 13.41
N GLY A 99 -9.46 15.62 12.07
CA GLY A 99 -8.22 15.95 11.35
C GLY A 99 -7.67 14.87 10.42
N VAL A 100 -8.31 13.70 10.33
CA VAL A 100 -7.89 12.65 9.36
C VAL A 100 -8.11 13.17 7.94
N ARG A 101 -7.20 12.83 7.02
CA ARG A 101 -7.29 13.25 5.62
C ARG A 101 -7.17 12.11 4.62
N TYR A 102 -6.40 11.07 4.90
CA TYR A 102 -6.07 10.03 3.92
C TYR A 102 -6.95 8.79 4.09
N PHE A 103 -7.60 8.36 3.01
CA PHE A 103 -8.56 7.25 3.02
C PHE A 103 -8.32 6.26 1.88
N GLU A 104 -8.46 4.98 2.18
CA GLU A 104 -8.54 3.88 1.21
C GLU A 104 -9.89 3.18 1.38
N THR A 105 -10.54 2.86 0.27
CA THR A 105 -11.87 2.19 0.25
C THR A 105 -11.82 0.79 -0.36
N ASN A 106 -10.67 0.39 -0.91
CA ASN A 106 -10.47 -0.86 -1.63
C ASN A 106 -9.03 -1.35 -1.48
N ASN A 107 -8.77 -2.59 -1.86
CA ASN A 107 -7.49 -3.28 -1.70
C ASN A 107 -7.32 -4.34 -2.78
N GLU A 108 -6.11 -4.41 -3.36
CA GLU A 108 -5.66 -5.45 -4.30
C GLU A 108 -6.77 -6.02 -5.19
N PRO A 109 -7.51 -5.17 -5.91
CA PRO A 109 -8.71 -5.60 -6.62
C PRO A 109 -8.41 -6.46 -7.86
N ASP A 110 -7.14 -6.65 -8.18
CA ASP A 110 -6.59 -7.60 -9.15
C ASP A 110 -6.48 -9.04 -8.59
N LEU A 111 -6.80 -9.25 -7.30
CA LEU A 111 -6.86 -10.57 -6.68
C LEU A 111 -8.30 -11.08 -6.57
N PRO A 112 -8.60 -12.33 -7.00
CA PRO A 112 -9.94 -12.91 -6.86
C PRO A 112 -10.49 -12.94 -5.44
N ALA A 113 -9.63 -13.01 -4.42
CA ALA A 113 -10.03 -13.01 -3.01
C ALA A 113 -10.72 -11.72 -2.55
N GLU A 114 -10.51 -10.61 -3.26
CA GLU A 114 -11.12 -9.30 -2.95
C GLU A 114 -12.49 -9.11 -3.65
N TRP A 115 -12.97 -10.15 -4.35
CA TRP A 115 -14.25 -10.17 -5.06
C TRP A 115 -15.25 -11.08 -4.38
N LYS A 116 -16.52 -10.67 -4.40
CA LYS A 116 -17.62 -11.42 -3.78
C LYS A 116 -17.65 -12.88 -4.24
N GLY A 117 -17.48 -13.79 -3.29
CA GLY A 117 -17.44 -15.23 -3.54
C GLY A 117 -16.25 -15.68 -4.39
N GLY A 118 -15.15 -14.94 -4.42
CA GLY A 118 -13.93 -15.27 -5.15
C GLY A 118 -14.02 -15.08 -6.67
N ARG A 119 -15.01 -14.33 -7.17
CA ARG A 119 -15.34 -14.26 -8.60
C ARG A 119 -14.94 -12.92 -9.22
N MET A 120 -13.70 -12.83 -9.67
CA MET A 120 -13.20 -11.67 -10.43
C MET A 120 -13.65 -11.75 -11.90
N PRO A 121 -14.42 -10.77 -12.41
CA PRO A 121 -14.85 -10.75 -13.81
C PRO A 121 -13.72 -10.33 -14.76
N ALA A 122 -13.85 -10.61 -16.05
CA ALA A 122 -12.83 -10.24 -17.04
C ALA A 122 -12.61 -8.72 -17.15
N ASN A 123 -13.67 -7.93 -16.96
CA ASN A 123 -13.63 -6.45 -16.96
C ASN A 123 -13.47 -5.86 -15.54
N TRP A 124 -12.79 -6.58 -14.64
CA TRP A 124 -12.64 -6.19 -13.24
C TRP A 124 -12.10 -4.77 -13.07
N LEU A 125 -11.11 -4.37 -13.88
CA LEU A 125 -10.45 -3.07 -13.76
C LEU A 125 -11.41 -1.92 -14.07
N ASP A 126 -12.26 -2.05 -15.10
CA ASP A 126 -13.31 -1.07 -15.40
C ASP A 126 -14.25 -0.86 -14.22
N ILE A 127 -14.71 -1.95 -13.61
CA ILE A 127 -15.62 -1.93 -12.46
C ILE A 127 -14.96 -1.25 -11.26
N VAL A 128 -13.69 -1.55 -11.02
CA VAL A 128 -12.91 -0.97 -9.91
C VAL A 128 -12.73 0.53 -10.11
N ILE A 129 -12.39 0.96 -11.33
CA ILE A 129 -12.21 2.38 -11.63
C ILE A 129 -13.53 3.14 -11.55
N ASP A 130 -14.64 2.58 -12.03
CA ASP A 130 -15.96 3.19 -11.89
C ASP A 130 -16.34 3.38 -10.41
N ASN A 131 -16.09 2.37 -9.57
CA ASN A 131 -16.32 2.46 -8.12
C ASN A 131 -15.37 3.44 -7.43
N PHE A 132 -14.09 3.46 -7.81
CA PHE A 132 -13.11 4.43 -7.31
C PHE A 132 -13.54 5.86 -7.63
N ILE A 133 -14.01 6.14 -8.85
CA ILE A 133 -14.49 7.47 -9.24
C ILE A 133 -15.63 7.92 -8.32
N ILE A 134 -16.59 7.03 -8.02
CA ILE A 134 -17.70 7.31 -7.10
C ILE A 134 -17.17 7.61 -5.68
N ASP A 135 -16.29 6.76 -5.16
CA ASP A 135 -15.71 6.93 -3.82
C ASP A 135 -14.89 8.22 -3.73
N ALA A 136 -14.10 8.52 -4.77
CA ALA A 136 -13.23 9.68 -4.81
C ALA A 136 -14.04 10.98 -4.80
N ASP A 137 -15.10 11.08 -5.60
CA ASP A 137 -15.99 12.25 -5.59
C ASP A 137 -16.61 12.49 -4.20
N LYS A 138 -17.07 11.41 -3.53
CA LYS A 138 -17.63 11.51 -2.19
C LYS A 138 -16.59 11.97 -1.18
N ILE A 139 -15.41 11.33 -1.14
CA ILE A 139 -14.35 11.61 -0.18
C ILE A 139 -13.84 13.04 -0.36
N ILE A 140 -13.57 13.46 -1.59
CA ILE A 140 -13.14 14.83 -1.92
C ILE A 140 -14.22 15.83 -1.52
N GLY A 141 -15.49 15.55 -1.83
CA GLY A 141 -16.63 16.39 -1.44
C GLY A 141 -16.78 16.56 0.07
N MET A 142 -16.31 15.60 0.87
CA MET A 142 -16.26 15.68 2.33
C MET A 142 -14.98 16.34 2.88
N GLY A 143 -14.00 16.66 2.03
CA GLY A 143 -12.71 17.24 2.42
C GLY A 143 -11.61 16.23 2.75
N GLY A 144 -11.80 14.97 2.36
CA GLY A 144 -10.79 13.90 2.47
C GLY A 144 -10.01 13.71 1.16
N LEU A 145 -9.01 12.83 1.22
CA LEU A 145 -8.08 12.51 0.14
C LEU A 145 -8.16 11.00 -0.18
N PRO A 146 -8.81 10.60 -1.29
CA PRO A 146 -9.01 9.21 -1.65
C PRO A 146 -7.76 8.61 -2.29
N ALA A 147 -7.47 7.36 -1.94
CA ALA A 147 -6.46 6.58 -2.63
C ALA A 147 -7.06 5.88 -3.86
N LEU A 148 -6.38 5.98 -4.98
CA LEU A 148 -6.47 4.95 -6.01
C LEU A 148 -5.94 3.65 -5.40
N PRO A 149 -6.69 2.52 -5.49
CA PRO A 149 -6.34 1.30 -4.78
C PRO A 149 -4.97 0.76 -5.18
N ALA A 150 -4.23 0.25 -4.20
CA ALA A 150 -3.04 -0.54 -4.46
C ALA A 150 -3.43 -1.81 -5.20
N MET A 151 -2.67 -2.16 -6.23
CA MET A 151 -2.72 -3.48 -6.86
C MET A 151 -1.84 -4.46 -6.07
N GLY A 152 -2.07 -5.75 -6.28
CA GLY A 152 -1.24 -6.82 -5.77
C GLY A 152 0.22 -6.67 -6.21
N VAL A 153 1.12 -7.21 -5.39
CA VAL A 153 2.57 -7.14 -5.65
C VAL A 153 2.91 -7.73 -7.02
N GLY A 154 3.68 -6.98 -7.82
CA GLY A 154 4.07 -7.40 -9.16
C GLY A 154 3.03 -7.14 -10.25
N SER A 155 1.89 -6.53 -9.93
CA SER A 155 0.91 -6.10 -10.93
C SER A 155 1.52 -5.12 -11.94
N ARG A 156 1.13 -5.27 -13.21
CA ARG A 156 1.52 -4.41 -14.33
C ARG A 156 0.35 -3.57 -14.85
N ASP A 157 -0.81 -3.67 -14.23
CA ASP A 157 -1.98 -2.92 -14.62
C ASP A 157 -1.75 -1.42 -14.40
N ASN A 158 -2.26 -0.60 -15.33
CA ASN A 158 -2.18 0.86 -15.23
C ASN A 158 -3.56 1.45 -14.93
N PRO A 159 -4.00 1.45 -13.65
CA PRO A 159 -5.31 1.98 -13.27
C PRO A 159 -5.44 3.49 -13.54
N ILE A 160 -4.33 4.24 -13.50
CA ILE A 160 -4.32 5.69 -13.69
C ILE A 160 -4.72 6.03 -15.14
N ALA A 161 -4.18 5.31 -16.11
CA ALA A 161 -4.55 5.46 -17.52
C ALA A 161 -6.05 5.29 -17.73
N LEU A 162 -6.67 4.32 -17.05
CA LEU A 162 -8.11 4.10 -17.18
C LEU A 162 -8.94 5.20 -16.50
N VAL A 163 -8.51 5.75 -15.35
CA VAL A 163 -9.15 6.93 -14.73
C VAL A 163 -9.15 8.10 -15.71
N VAL A 164 -7.99 8.37 -16.36
CA VAL A 164 -7.86 9.46 -17.34
C VAL A 164 -8.67 9.20 -18.59
N GLN A 165 -8.68 7.96 -19.11
CA GLN A 165 -9.51 7.57 -20.26
C GLN A 165 -11.01 7.78 -19.99
N LYS A 166 -11.46 7.55 -18.75
CA LYS A 166 -12.83 7.86 -18.32
C LYS A 166 -13.09 9.36 -18.07
N GLY A 167 -12.13 10.22 -18.40
CA GLY A 167 -12.26 11.68 -18.32
C GLY A 167 -12.13 12.24 -16.91
N ARG A 168 -11.56 11.48 -15.96
CA ARG A 168 -11.49 11.83 -14.53
C ARG A 168 -10.09 12.15 -14.02
N ALA A 169 -9.22 12.65 -14.88
CA ALA A 169 -7.90 13.16 -14.49
C ALA A 169 -7.98 14.24 -13.39
N ASP A 170 -9.09 14.99 -13.36
CA ASP A 170 -9.39 16.03 -12.37
C ASP A 170 -9.36 15.52 -10.92
N LEU A 171 -9.60 14.22 -10.67
CA LEU A 171 -9.55 13.64 -9.34
C LEU A 171 -8.16 13.78 -8.69
N PHE A 172 -7.09 13.61 -9.46
CA PHE A 172 -5.72 13.78 -8.98
C PHE A 172 -5.38 15.24 -8.73
N GLU A 173 -5.95 16.16 -9.51
CA GLU A 173 -5.88 17.59 -9.25
C GLU A 173 -6.68 18.00 -8.00
N LYS A 174 -7.67 17.22 -7.59
CA LYS A 174 -8.53 17.50 -6.43
C LYS A 174 -8.09 16.78 -5.16
N GLY A 175 -7.03 15.98 -5.21
CA GLY A 175 -6.43 15.37 -4.02
C GLY A 175 -6.46 13.84 -3.96
N ALA A 176 -6.81 13.16 -5.06
CA ALA A 176 -6.56 11.72 -5.15
C ALA A 176 -5.05 11.43 -5.13
N TRP A 177 -4.66 10.37 -4.43
CA TRP A 177 -3.28 9.87 -4.34
C TRP A 177 -3.24 8.38 -4.71
N VAL A 178 -2.07 7.77 -4.82
CA VAL A 178 -1.92 6.37 -5.24
C VAL A 178 -1.36 5.52 -4.11
N ALA A 179 -2.11 4.49 -3.71
CA ALA A 179 -1.61 3.48 -2.78
C ALA A 179 -0.78 2.43 -3.54
N ILE A 180 0.23 1.86 -2.88
CA ILE A 180 1.05 0.79 -3.44
C ILE A 180 1.46 -0.22 -2.36
N HIS A 181 1.51 -1.50 -2.73
CA HIS A 181 1.98 -2.59 -1.88
C HIS A 181 3.39 -3.01 -2.32
N ASN A 182 4.39 -2.62 -1.54
CA ASN A 182 5.82 -2.83 -1.87
C ASN A 182 6.45 -3.84 -0.91
N TYR A 183 5.90 -5.05 -0.85
CA TYR A 183 6.55 -6.16 -0.16
C TYR A 183 7.84 -6.51 -0.88
N THR A 184 8.96 -6.64 -0.16
CA THR A 184 10.24 -6.96 -0.78
C THR A 184 10.38 -8.44 -1.13
N LEU A 185 9.47 -9.30 -0.67
CA LEU A 185 9.40 -10.73 -1.01
C LEU A 185 10.76 -11.45 -0.92
N ASN A 186 11.55 -11.14 0.12
CA ASN A 186 12.90 -11.68 0.34
C ASN A 186 13.94 -11.31 -0.75
N HIS A 187 13.65 -10.31 -1.58
CA HIS A 187 14.59 -9.73 -2.53
C HIS A 187 15.24 -8.45 -1.97
N PRO A 188 16.43 -8.09 -2.48
CA PRO A 188 17.08 -6.83 -2.10
C PRO A 188 16.35 -5.62 -2.68
N LEU A 189 16.70 -4.42 -2.19
CA LEU A 189 16.03 -3.17 -2.56
C LEU A 189 16.21 -2.78 -4.03
N ASP A 190 17.19 -3.35 -4.73
CA ASP A 190 17.51 -3.10 -6.13
C ASP A 190 16.96 -4.16 -7.10
N TYR A 191 16.18 -5.14 -6.61
CA TYR A 191 15.42 -6.07 -7.45
C TYR A 191 14.57 -5.32 -8.50
N PRO A 192 14.48 -5.78 -9.77
CA PRO A 192 15.02 -7.04 -10.30
C PRO A 192 16.46 -6.97 -10.81
N TYR A 193 17.20 -5.90 -10.53
CA TYR A 193 18.52 -5.66 -11.12
C TYR A 193 19.69 -6.29 -10.35
N ASP A 194 19.40 -7.00 -9.27
CA ASP A 194 20.41 -7.57 -8.39
C ASP A 194 21.09 -8.81 -9.01
N PRO A 195 22.30 -9.20 -8.55
CA PRO A 195 23.03 -10.34 -9.09
C PRO A 195 22.34 -11.70 -8.92
N VAL A 196 21.46 -11.87 -7.91
CA VAL A 196 20.74 -13.13 -7.73
C VAL A 196 19.73 -13.29 -8.85
N ASN A 197 18.92 -12.26 -9.11
CA ASN A 197 17.95 -12.31 -10.19
C ASN A 197 18.63 -12.32 -11.58
N GLN A 198 19.66 -11.50 -11.81
CA GLN A 198 20.26 -11.37 -13.14
C GLN A 198 21.17 -12.55 -13.51
N GLU A 199 21.91 -13.11 -12.55
CA GLU A 199 22.99 -14.07 -12.84
C GLU A 199 22.81 -15.41 -12.12
N GLY A 200 21.91 -15.49 -11.15
CA GLY A 200 21.78 -16.64 -10.26
C GLY A 200 22.91 -16.73 -9.25
N ALA A 201 23.42 -15.58 -8.79
CA ALA A 201 24.58 -15.50 -7.91
C ALA A 201 24.41 -16.39 -6.64
N PRO A 202 25.31 -17.36 -6.40
CA PRO A 202 25.16 -18.28 -5.28
C PRO A 202 25.38 -17.57 -3.94
N VAL A 203 24.68 -18.03 -2.90
CA VAL A 203 24.97 -17.63 -1.52
C VAL A 203 26.28 -18.28 -1.05
N SER A 204 27.15 -17.45 -0.48
CA SER A 204 28.42 -17.90 0.10
C SER A 204 28.18 -18.69 1.40
N GLN A 205 29.14 -19.55 1.78
CA GLN A 205 29.04 -20.28 3.06
C GLN A 205 29.01 -19.29 4.24
N GLU A 206 29.83 -18.24 4.19
CA GLU A 206 29.90 -17.20 5.21
C GLU A 206 28.56 -16.46 5.39
N GLU A 207 27.92 -16.04 4.30
CA GLU A 207 26.61 -15.39 4.35
C GLU A 207 25.53 -16.33 4.88
N TYR A 208 25.53 -17.58 4.41
CA TYR A 208 24.58 -18.60 4.83
C TYR A 208 24.66 -18.82 6.35
N ASP A 209 25.88 -18.99 6.88
CA ASP A 209 26.12 -19.20 8.30
C ASP A 209 25.82 -17.96 9.14
N ARG A 210 26.15 -16.75 8.64
CA ARG A 210 25.92 -15.47 9.34
C ARG A 210 24.44 -15.16 9.51
N LEU A 211 23.62 -15.41 8.48
CA LEU A 211 22.16 -15.17 8.56
C LEU A 211 21.43 -16.30 9.30
N GLY A 212 22.01 -17.49 9.32
CA GLY A 212 21.54 -18.64 10.08
C GLY A 212 20.26 -19.27 9.51
N PRO A 213 19.83 -20.42 10.07
CA PRO A 213 18.74 -21.22 9.50
C PRO A 213 17.41 -20.48 9.34
N TRP A 214 17.13 -19.50 10.21
CA TRP A 214 15.86 -18.77 10.17
C TRP A 214 15.69 -17.95 8.87
N ALA A 215 16.74 -17.28 8.41
CA ALA A 215 16.71 -16.50 7.17
C ALA A 215 16.48 -17.36 5.92
N TRP A 216 16.73 -18.67 6.05
CA TRP A 216 16.68 -19.65 4.97
C TRP A 216 15.57 -20.67 5.17
N GLU A 217 14.68 -20.50 6.15
CA GLU A 217 13.65 -21.49 6.53
C GLU A 217 14.19 -22.92 6.74
N GLY A 218 15.43 -23.02 7.22
CA GLY A 218 16.13 -24.29 7.40
C GLY A 218 16.49 -25.02 6.09
N ARG A 219 16.37 -24.36 4.93
CA ARG A 219 16.74 -24.94 3.64
C ARG A 219 18.27 -25.00 3.50
N PRO A 220 18.83 -26.12 3.03
CA PRO A 220 20.27 -26.24 2.85
C PRO A 220 20.78 -25.29 1.77
N ARG A 221 22.01 -24.79 1.95
CA ARG A 221 22.68 -23.85 1.04
C ARG A 221 22.70 -24.34 -0.40
N GLU A 222 22.90 -25.64 -0.61
CA GLU A 222 22.94 -26.28 -1.92
C GLU A 222 21.59 -26.16 -2.64
N LEU A 223 20.47 -26.29 -1.92
CA LEU A 223 19.13 -26.15 -2.48
C LEU A 223 18.82 -24.70 -2.85
N ILE A 224 19.22 -23.73 -2.01
CA ILE A 224 19.07 -22.30 -2.32
C ILE A 224 19.84 -21.95 -3.59
N ASN A 225 21.08 -22.44 -3.71
CA ASN A 225 21.90 -22.20 -4.90
C ASN A 225 21.33 -22.88 -6.15
N GLN A 226 20.68 -24.03 -6.01
CA GLN A 226 19.93 -24.64 -7.12
C GLN A 226 18.78 -23.74 -7.59
N TRP A 227 17.98 -23.20 -6.66
CA TRP A 227 16.90 -22.26 -6.99
C TRP A 227 17.41 -20.99 -7.65
N ARG A 228 18.44 -20.35 -7.08
CA ARG A 228 19.05 -19.15 -7.70
C ARG A 228 19.55 -19.42 -9.12
N ALA A 229 20.16 -20.59 -9.35
CA ALA A 229 20.64 -20.95 -10.68
C ALA A 229 19.52 -21.24 -11.68
N SER A 230 18.40 -21.84 -11.23
CA SER A 230 17.25 -22.17 -12.08
C SER A 230 16.33 -20.99 -12.36
N ASP A 231 16.17 -20.09 -11.38
CA ASP A 231 15.13 -19.08 -11.37
C ASP A 231 15.64 -17.70 -11.79
N LYS A 232 16.94 -17.57 -12.10
CA LYS A 232 17.52 -16.34 -12.65
C LYS A 232 16.81 -15.89 -13.93
N ASN A 233 16.70 -14.58 -14.11
CA ASN A 233 16.02 -13.92 -15.21
C ASN A 233 16.91 -12.80 -15.81
N PRO A 234 17.95 -13.16 -16.60
CA PRO A 234 18.87 -12.18 -17.17
C PRO A 234 18.16 -11.17 -18.08
N GLY A 235 18.44 -9.89 -17.87
CA GLY A 235 17.84 -8.78 -18.61
C GLY A 235 16.46 -8.36 -18.11
N ALA A 236 15.96 -8.95 -17.02
CA ALA A 236 14.71 -8.52 -16.40
C ALA A 236 14.80 -7.04 -16.00
N THR A 237 13.73 -6.31 -16.29
CA THR A 237 13.57 -4.90 -15.97
C THR A 237 12.33 -4.70 -15.11
N LEU A 238 12.21 -3.54 -14.48
CA LEU A 238 11.06 -3.21 -13.64
C LEU A 238 9.71 -3.30 -14.37
N THR A 239 9.66 -3.04 -15.69
CA THR A 239 8.42 -3.20 -16.47
C THR A 239 8.03 -4.66 -16.67
N GLN A 240 9.00 -5.57 -16.66
CA GLN A 240 8.79 -7.01 -16.74
C GLN A 240 8.59 -7.63 -15.36
N ASP A 241 9.18 -7.06 -14.31
CA ASP A 241 9.00 -7.53 -12.95
C ASP A 241 8.94 -6.34 -11.98
N PRO A 242 7.74 -5.76 -11.80
CA PRO A 242 7.54 -4.65 -10.90
C PRO A 242 7.30 -5.11 -9.46
N ALA A 243 7.80 -6.28 -9.06
CA ALA A 243 7.75 -6.68 -7.67
C ALA A 243 8.72 -5.83 -6.82
N CYS A 244 8.58 -5.95 -5.51
CA CYS A 244 9.56 -5.47 -4.55
C CYS A 244 9.66 -3.94 -4.43
N PHE A 245 10.75 -3.48 -3.81
CA PHE A 245 10.88 -2.12 -3.35
C PHE A 245 10.81 -1.10 -4.50
N LEU A 246 11.38 -1.39 -5.67
CA LEU A 246 11.42 -0.44 -6.79
C LEU A 246 10.09 -0.27 -7.52
N ALA A 247 9.04 -1.06 -7.23
CA ALA A 247 7.72 -0.98 -7.86
C ALA A 247 7.14 0.45 -7.92
N PHE A 248 7.41 1.27 -6.91
CA PHE A 248 6.92 2.65 -6.88
C PHE A 248 7.49 3.51 -8.02
N ARG A 249 8.66 3.17 -8.58
CA ARG A 249 9.25 3.89 -9.70
C ARG A 249 8.46 3.64 -10.98
N LEU A 250 8.05 2.40 -11.24
CA LEU A 250 7.18 2.10 -12.37
C LEU A 250 5.84 2.81 -12.22
N MET A 251 5.28 2.83 -11.01
CA MET A 251 4.07 3.59 -10.72
C MET A 251 4.27 5.10 -10.99
N ASP A 252 5.37 5.72 -10.54
CA ASP A 252 5.67 7.13 -10.83
C ASP A 252 5.83 7.37 -12.34
N GLU A 253 6.49 6.47 -13.07
CA GLU A 253 6.58 6.53 -14.53
C GLU A 253 5.20 6.47 -15.19
N MET A 254 4.32 5.55 -14.78
CA MET A 254 2.95 5.45 -15.28
C MET A 254 2.15 6.72 -14.98
N ILE A 255 2.28 7.28 -13.77
CA ILE A 255 1.65 8.53 -13.36
C ILE A 255 2.10 9.67 -14.27
N VAL A 256 3.40 9.89 -14.40
CA VAL A 256 3.97 11.01 -15.17
C VAL A 256 3.65 10.87 -16.65
N GLN A 257 3.72 9.67 -17.22
CA GLN A 257 3.35 9.43 -18.62
C GLN A 257 1.87 9.72 -18.89
N THR A 258 0.99 9.45 -17.92
CA THR A 258 -0.46 9.59 -18.09
C THR A 258 -0.96 11.00 -17.78
N LEU A 259 -0.47 11.61 -16.70
CA LEU A 259 -0.95 12.90 -16.19
C LEU A 259 -0.04 14.08 -16.56
N GLY A 260 1.20 13.82 -16.96
CA GLY A 260 2.21 14.85 -17.21
C GLY A 260 2.78 15.52 -15.95
N HIS A 261 2.39 15.06 -14.75
CA HIS A 261 2.90 15.53 -13.47
C HIS A 261 2.88 14.41 -12.42
N GLN A 262 3.62 14.60 -11.33
CA GLN A 262 3.66 13.65 -10.21
C GLN A 262 2.42 13.77 -9.32
N VAL A 263 2.05 12.65 -8.69
CA VAL A 263 0.99 12.49 -7.69
C VAL A 263 1.61 11.75 -6.49
N PRO A 264 1.19 12.00 -5.24
CA PRO A 264 1.73 11.26 -4.11
C PRO A 264 1.49 9.75 -4.26
N ILE A 265 2.57 8.97 -4.13
CA ILE A 265 2.53 7.54 -3.95
C ILE A 265 2.84 7.26 -2.48
N ILE A 266 1.98 6.51 -1.80
CA ILE A 266 2.22 6.09 -0.42
C ILE A 266 2.19 4.57 -0.35
N SER A 267 3.28 3.97 0.13
CA SER A 267 3.29 2.53 0.42
C SER A 267 2.45 2.27 1.66
N THR A 268 1.38 1.51 1.47
CA THR A 268 0.37 1.25 2.51
C THR A 268 0.51 -0.16 3.07
N GLU A 269 1.17 -1.05 2.33
CA GLU A 269 1.69 -2.32 2.79
C GLU A 269 3.09 -2.55 2.23
N GLY A 270 3.90 -3.34 2.95
CA GLY A 270 5.24 -3.69 2.51
C GLY A 270 6.11 -4.27 3.62
N GLY A 271 7.40 -4.37 3.32
CA GLY A 271 8.40 -4.94 4.21
C GLY A 271 8.87 -6.34 3.81
N PRO A 272 9.84 -6.90 4.54
CA PRO A 272 10.39 -8.22 4.27
C PRO A 272 9.38 -9.32 4.62
N VAL A 273 9.19 -10.24 3.69
CA VAL A 273 8.46 -11.48 3.94
C VAL A 273 9.49 -12.61 4.03
N VAL A 274 9.56 -13.24 5.19
CA VAL A 274 10.35 -14.46 5.40
C VAL A 274 9.41 -15.63 5.15
N GLY A 275 9.81 -16.66 4.41
CA GLY A 275 8.89 -17.77 4.12
C GLY A 275 8.58 -18.01 2.64
N TRP A 276 9.03 -17.11 1.76
CA TRP A 276 8.54 -17.06 0.38
C TRP A 276 9.67 -17.48 -0.56
N LYS A 277 9.36 -18.49 -1.38
CA LYS A 277 10.20 -18.94 -2.48
C LYS A 277 10.07 -17.98 -3.65
#